data_AF-A0A851PGJ2-F1
#
_entry.id   AF-A0A851PGJ2-F1
#
_cell.length_a   1.000
_cell.length_b   1.000
_cell.length_c   1.000
_cell.angle_alpha   90.00
_cell.angle_beta   90.00
_cell.angle_gamma   90.00
#
_symmetry.space_group_name_H-M   'P 1'
#
loop_
_entity.id
_entity.type
_entity.pdbx_description
1 polymer ?
#
loop_
_entity_poly.entity_id
_entity_poly.type
_entity_poly.pdbx_seq_one_letter_code
_entity_poly.pdbx_strand_id
1 'polypeptide(L)'
;LTALQKGEEVRNLKHYWYTSWPDQKTPDQAPPLLQLVLEVEEAMQNAEEKNAPVIVHCSAGIGRTGCFIATSVCCKQLKSEGIVDILRTTCQLRLDR
;
A
#
# COMPACT_ATOMS: atom_id res chain seq x y z
N LEU A 1 -15.14 3.98 -6.82
CA LEU A 1 -15.65 4.04 -5.43
C LEU A 1 -16.88 3.16 -5.39
N THR A 2 -16.88 2.15 -4.54
CA THR A 2 -17.99 1.20 -4.40
C THR A 2 -18.56 1.36 -3.00
N ALA A 3 -19.86 1.64 -2.88
CA ALA A 3 -20.54 1.66 -1.60
C ALA A 3 -20.94 0.23 -1.22
N LEU A 4 -20.54 -0.21 -0.03
CA LEU A 4 -20.95 -1.47 0.58
C LEU A 4 -22.03 -1.18 1.62
N GLN A 5 -23.13 -1.94 1.59
CA GLN A 5 -24.25 -1.76 2.49
C GLN A 5 -24.48 -3.03 3.32
N LYS A 6 -24.67 -2.86 4.63
CA LYS A 6 -25.09 -3.92 5.55
C LYS A 6 -26.18 -3.36 6.48
N GLY A 7 -27.44 -3.66 6.16
CA GLY A 7 -28.58 -3.03 6.83
C GLY A 7 -28.65 -1.53 6.52
N GLU A 8 -28.67 -0.69 7.54
CA GLU A 8 -28.63 0.77 7.40
C GLU A 8 -27.20 1.33 7.29
N GLU A 9 -26.18 0.51 7.60
CA GLU A 9 -24.79 0.93 7.55
C GLU A 9 -24.27 0.92 6.11
N VAL A 10 -23.68 2.04 5.68
CA VAL A 10 -23.03 2.20 4.37
C VAL A 10 -21.56 2.57 4.58
N ARG A 11 -20.66 1.86 3.89
CA ARG A 11 -19.22 2.14 3.89
C ARG A 11 -18.69 2.30 2.47
N ASN A 12 -17.87 3.31 2.25
CA ASN A 12 -17.24 3.55 0.95
C ASN A 12 -15.93 2.76 0.84
N LEU A 13 -15.79 1.98 -0.24
CA LEU A 13 -14.57 1.23 -0.56
C LEU A 13 -13.92 1.78 -1.83
N LYS A 14 -12.62 2.06 -1.75
CA LYS A 14 -11.75 2.18 -2.93
C LYS A 14 -10.94 0.90 -3.08
N HIS A 15 -11.06 0.25 -4.23
CA HIS A 15 -10.30 -0.94 -4.57
C HIS A 15 -9.34 -0.63 -5.70
N TYR A 16 -8.03 -0.71 -5.42
CA TYR A 16 -6.97 -0.51 -6.39
C TYR A 16 -6.51 -1.86 -6.91
N TRP A 17 -6.58 -2.07 -8.22
CA TRP A 17 -6.13 -3.30 -8.86
C TRP A 17 -4.91 -3.04 -9.75
N TYR A 18 -3.72 -3.25 -9.18
CA TYR A 18 -2.46 -3.10 -9.89
C TYR A 18 -2.10 -4.37 -10.68
N THR A 19 -2.24 -4.31 -12.00
CA THR A 19 -2.06 -5.46 -12.90
C THR A 19 -0.68 -5.53 -13.56
N SER A 20 0.10 -4.44 -13.51
CA SER A 20 1.41 -4.32 -14.17
C SER A 20 2.56 -4.97 -13.39
N TRP A 21 2.29 -5.94 -12.50
CA TRP A 21 3.34 -6.68 -11.79
C TRP A 21 3.54 -8.08 -12.39
N PRO A 22 4.63 -8.34 -13.11
CA PRO A 22 4.89 -9.65 -13.72
C PRO A 22 5.07 -10.77 -12.69
N ASP A 23 4.65 -11.99 -13.02
CA ASP A 23 4.88 -13.16 -12.18
C ASP A 23 6.38 -13.50 -12.07
N GLN A 24 6.85 -13.69 -10.84
CA GLN A 24 8.23 -14.05 -10.46
C GLN A 24 9.33 -13.05 -10.86
N LYS A 25 8.98 -11.78 -11.13
CA LYS A 25 9.94 -10.70 -11.39
C LYS A 25 9.59 -9.43 -10.59
N THR A 26 10.56 -8.52 -10.49
CA THR A 26 10.29 -7.13 -10.08
C THR A 26 9.49 -6.43 -11.19
N PRO A 27 8.77 -5.33 -10.89
CA PRO A 27 8.19 -4.49 -11.95
C PRO A 27 9.31 -4.06 -12.90
N ASP A 28 9.06 -4.15 -14.21
CA ASP A 28 10.06 -3.72 -15.22
C ASP A 28 10.38 -2.23 -15.10
N GLN A 29 9.48 -1.47 -14.47
CA GLN A 29 9.57 -0.03 -14.25
C GLN A 29 9.05 0.31 -12.85
N ALA A 30 9.81 1.11 -12.09
CA ALA A 30 9.43 1.60 -10.76
C ALA A 30 8.29 2.66 -10.75
N PRO A 31 8.18 3.58 -11.75
CA PRO A 31 7.19 4.66 -11.70
C PRO A 31 5.73 4.24 -11.47
N PRO A 32 5.19 3.18 -12.09
CA PRO A 32 3.80 2.79 -11.84
C PRO A 32 3.53 2.35 -10.39
N LEU A 33 4.50 1.72 -9.73
CA LEU A 33 4.40 1.38 -8.31
C LEU A 33 4.42 2.63 -7.43
N LEU A 34 5.31 3.58 -7.72
CA LEU A 34 5.37 4.85 -7.00
C LEU A 34 4.07 5.66 -7.17
N GLN A 35 3.50 5.66 -8.37
CA GLN A 35 2.21 6.30 -8.65
C GLN A 35 1.10 5.68 -7.79
N LEU A 36 1.03 4.35 -7.71
CA LEU A 36 0.07 3.66 -6.85
C LEU A 36 0.26 4.03 -5.37
N VAL A 37 1.50 4.11 -4.88
CA VAL A 37 1.80 4.54 -3.50
C VAL A 37 1.27 5.95 -3.25
N LEU A 38 1.50 6.89 -4.16
CA LEU A 38 1.01 8.27 -4.03
C LEU A 38 -0.52 8.33 -4.03
N GLU A 39 -1.19 7.59 -4.93
CA GLU A 39 -2.65 7.56 -5.01
C GLU A 39 -3.29 6.97 -3.74
N VAL A 40 -2.68 5.92 -3.18
CA VAL A 40 -3.15 5.32 -1.92
C VAL A 40 -2.90 6.26 -0.74
N GLU A 41 -1.74 6.92 -0.67
CA GLU A 41 -1.44 7.92 0.36
C GLU A 41 -2.44 9.09 0.33
N GLU A 42 -2.73 9.62 -0.85
CA GLU A 42 -3.73 10.68 -1.04
C GLU A 42 -5.14 10.19 -0.65
N ALA A 43 -5.51 8.96 -1.03
CA ALA A 43 -6.79 8.38 -0.64
C ALA A 43 -6.93 8.22 0.88
N MET A 44 -5.86 7.83 1.58
CA MET A 44 -5.83 7.77 3.04
C MET A 44 -5.96 9.15 3.68
N GLN A 45 -5.28 10.16 3.14
CA GLN A 45 -5.39 11.54 3.62
C GLN A 45 -6.80 12.10 3.45
N ASN A 46 -7.50 11.71 2.40
CA ASN A 46 -8.87 12.14 2.11
C ASN A 46 -9.96 11.24 2.72
N ALA A 47 -9.60 10.12 3.34
CA ALA A 47 -10.57 9.21 3.96
C ALA A 47 -11.25 9.88 5.17
N GLU A 48 -12.55 9.61 5.35
CA GLU A 48 -13.32 10.07 6.52
C GLU A 48 -12.78 9.43 7.81
N GLU A 49 -12.52 8.12 7.77
CA GLU A 49 -11.93 7.37 8.89
C GLU A 49 -10.40 7.39 8.80
N LYS A 50 -9.74 8.21 9.63
CA LYS A 50 -8.29 8.43 9.57
C LYS A 50 -7.43 7.27 10.05
N ASN A 51 -7.99 6.35 10.84
CA ASN A 51 -7.24 5.28 11.51
C ASN A 51 -7.59 3.87 11.01
N ALA A 52 -8.38 3.75 9.94
CA ALA A 52 -8.68 2.46 9.34
C ALA A 52 -7.43 1.90 8.62
N PRO A 53 -7.11 0.60 8.77
CA PRO A 53 -6.02 -0.02 8.05
C PRO A 53 -6.33 -0.16 6.55
N VAL A 54 -5.32 0.02 5.71
CA VAL A 54 -5.42 -0.31 4.28
C VAL A 54 -5.15 -1.80 4.10
N ILE A 55 -6.09 -2.51 3.48
CA ILE A 55 -5.90 -3.91 3.10
C ILE A 55 -5.02 -3.96 1.84
N VAL A 56 -3.88 -4.65 1.94
CA VAL A 56 -2.99 -4.92 0.81
C VAL A 56 -2.86 -6.43 0.65
N HIS A 57 -3.08 -6.95 -0.55
CA HIS A 57 -2.93 -8.37 -0.80
C HIS A 57 -2.30 -8.65 -2.17
N CYS A 58 -1.76 -9.86 -2.31
CA CYS A 58 -1.38 -10.43 -3.60
C CYS A 58 -1.92 -11.87 -3.65
N SER A 59 -1.13 -12.85 -4.09
CA SER A 59 -1.47 -14.27 -3.94
C SER A 59 -1.15 -14.78 -2.52
N ALA A 60 0.13 -14.90 -2.16
CA ALA A 60 0.55 -15.35 -0.83
C ALA A 60 0.52 -14.26 0.27
N GLY A 61 0.33 -12.99 -0.12
CA GLY A 61 0.27 -11.87 0.82
C GLY A 61 1.59 -11.51 1.49
N ILE A 62 2.74 -11.81 0.87
CA ILE A 62 4.07 -11.54 1.44
C ILE A 62 5.02 -10.80 0.47
N GLY A 63 5.13 -11.24 -0.79
CA GLY A 63 6.10 -10.69 -1.75
C GLY A 63 5.72 -9.29 -2.23
N ARG A 64 4.82 -9.20 -3.22
CA ARG A 64 4.33 -7.91 -3.77
C ARG A 64 3.70 -7.02 -2.70
N THR A 65 2.97 -7.64 -1.76
CA THR A 65 2.40 -6.97 -0.59
C THR A 65 3.49 -6.30 0.25
N GLY A 66 4.54 -7.04 0.62
CA GLY A 66 5.67 -6.48 1.37
C GLY A 66 6.41 -5.40 0.60
N CYS A 67 6.62 -5.56 -0.71
CA CYS A 67 7.22 -4.52 -1.53
C CYS A 67 6.39 -3.23 -1.53
N PHE A 68 5.07 -3.31 -1.75
CA PHE A 68 4.21 -2.12 -1.73
C PHE A 68 4.24 -1.42 -0.36
N ILE A 69 4.10 -2.16 0.73
CA ILE A 69 4.11 -1.59 2.08
C ILE A 69 5.47 -0.96 2.39
N ALA A 70 6.58 -1.67 2.13
CA ALA A 70 7.92 -1.16 2.35
C ALA A 70 8.19 0.12 1.56
N THR A 71 7.77 0.17 0.29
CA THR A 71 7.90 1.38 -0.54
C THR A 71 7.10 2.54 0.05
N SER A 72 5.85 2.34 0.48
CA SER A 72 5.08 3.42 1.11
C SER A 72 5.73 3.94 2.40
N VAL A 73 6.21 3.04 3.28
CA VAL A 73 6.92 3.42 4.50
C VAL A 73 8.21 4.20 4.18
N CYS A 74 9.02 3.71 3.24
CA CYS A 74 10.26 4.37 2.84
C CYS A 74 10.00 5.72 2.15
N CYS A 75 8.93 5.85 1.35
CA CYS A 75 8.54 7.13 0.75
C CYS A 75 8.18 8.17 1.83
N LYS A 76 7.47 7.75 2.88
CA LYS A 76 7.18 8.64 4.02
C LYS A 76 8.46 9.02 4.77
N GLN A 77 9.33 8.05 5.07
CA GLN A 77 10.61 8.30 5.73
C GLN A 77 11.48 9.27 4.94
N LEU A 78 11.56 9.09 3.62
CA LEU A 78 12.31 9.99 2.75
C LEU A 78 11.76 11.42 2.79
N LYS A 79 10.43 11.57 2.75
CA LYS A 79 9.76 12.89 2.82
C LYS A 79 9.97 13.57 4.18
N SER A 80 9.97 12.83 5.29
CA SER A 80 10.05 13.39 6.64
C SER A 80 11.47 13.57 7.18
N GLU A 81 12.38 12.66 6.83
CA GLU A 81 13.72 12.56 7.42
C GLU A 81 14.84 12.77 6.39
N GLY A 82 14.53 12.74 5.09
CA GLY A 82 15.54 12.81 4.02
C GLY A 82 16.38 11.54 3.87
N ILE A 83 16.02 10.46 4.57
CA ILE A 83 16.72 9.17 4.55
C ILE A 83 15.74 8.01 4.32
N VAL A 84 16.28 6.86 3.93
CA VAL A 84 15.53 5.60 3.83
C VAL A 84 16.31 4.46 4.49
N ASP A 85 15.64 3.69 5.34
CA ASP A 85 16.16 2.47 5.94
C ASP A 85 15.31 1.27 5.51
N ILE A 86 15.63 0.75 4.32
CA ILE A 86 14.93 -0.38 3.71
C ILE A 86 15.13 -1.65 4.55
N LEU A 87 16.31 -1.83 5.13
CA LEU A 87 16.64 -3.01 5.94
C LEU A 87 15.76 -3.06 7.18
N ARG A 88 15.75 -1.99 7.98
CA ARG A 88 14.93 -1.90 9.18
C ARG A 88 13.45 -2.02 8.85
N THR A 89 12.99 -1.35 7.80
CA THR A 89 11.59 -1.44 7.34
C THR A 89 11.23 -2.89 7.01
N THR A 90 12.06 -3.59 6.25
CA THR A 90 11.82 -4.99 5.86
C THR A 90 11.87 -5.93 7.07
N CYS A 91 12.79 -5.71 8.01
CA CYS A 91 12.85 -6.46 9.26
C CYS A 91 11.57 -6.28 10.08
N GLN A 92 11.05 -5.05 10.19
CA GLN A 92 9.80 -4.80 10.89
C GLN A 92 8.62 -5.54 10.22
N LEU A 93 8.52 -5.48 8.89
CA LEU A 93 7.46 -6.19 8.17
C LEU A 93 7.50 -7.72 8.38
N ARG A 94 8.68 -8.30 8.61
CA ARG A 94 8.85 -9.73 8.94
C ARG A 94 8.47 -10.07 10.38
N LEU A 95 8.44 -9.10 11.28
CA LEU A 95 7.96 -9.30 12.66
C LEU A 95 6.43 -9.25 12.71
N ASP A 96 5.82 -8.42 11.86
CA ASP A 96 4.38 -8.23 11.83
C ASP A 96 3.65 -9.40 11.13
N ARG A 97 4.34 -10.17 10.25
CA ARG A 97 3.75 -11.30 9.50
C ARG A 97 4.75 -12.41 9.17
#